data_AF-A0A8B7D792-F1
#
_entry.id   AF-A0A8B7D792-F1
#
_cell.length_a   1.000
_cell.length_b   1.000
_cell.length_c   1.000
_cell.angle_alpha   90.00
_cell.angle_beta   90.00
_cell.angle_gamma   90.00
#
_symmetry.space_group_name_H-M   'P 1'
#
loop_
_entity.id
_entity.type
_entity.pdbx_description
1 polymer ?
#
loop_
_entity_poly.entity_id
_entity_poly.type
_entity_poly.pdbx_seq_one_letter_code
_entity_poly.pdbx_strand_id
1 'polypeptide(L)'
;MVEKAVVELKSQSRLFDDVHNNALQFVRMANASIIQRTETILEVKIELPAKRKRKTPTMLDEHTVDESDESKALEHYKIHTYNVVMDQVVQSLESRFTSHRQLYMDMACFDTSNFGDLAISGIPENSLHSIIKFLPDADVDKIKAELLSFFTNYEILKLSLPSRTTLRENAYQKDDIEEPLCYQHTNGACGSCPSCVLRIHAVYRLNDKTYDNLYHIYKIICTISVTQAECERSFSKLKLIKTRLRNSMSNDHLESYMLMSVEKNLLDSLEYDTIIQTYASLSSELSKLFKE
;
A
#
# COMPACT_ATOMS: atom_id res chain seq x y z
N MET A 1 -1.33 -16.62 -2.67
CA MET A 1 -2.35 -15.54 -2.70
C MET A 1 -2.40 -14.84 -4.06
N VAL A 2 -1.31 -14.21 -4.54
CA VAL A 2 -1.30 -13.44 -5.80
C VAL A 2 -1.59 -14.28 -7.05
N GLU A 3 -1.03 -15.48 -7.19
CA GLU A 3 -1.32 -16.33 -8.36
C GLU A 3 -2.77 -16.76 -8.45
N LYS A 4 -3.37 -17.14 -7.32
CA LYS A 4 -4.79 -17.50 -7.27
C LYS A 4 -5.65 -16.30 -7.68
N ALA A 5 -5.33 -15.11 -7.17
CA ALA A 5 -5.99 -13.86 -7.57
C ALA A 5 -5.80 -13.54 -9.05
N VAL A 6 -4.60 -13.73 -9.63
CA VAL A 6 -4.34 -13.53 -11.05
C VAL A 6 -5.12 -14.54 -11.91
N VAL A 7 -5.17 -15.81 -11.51
CA VAL A 7 -5.94 -16.85 -12.19
C VAL A 7 -7.44 -16.54 -12.13
N GLU A 8 -7.93 -16.09 -10.98
CA GLU A 8 -9.32 -15.69 -10.78
C GLU A 8 -9.66 -14.42 -11.56
N LEU A 9 -8.77 -13.43 -11.62
CA LEU A 9 -8.95 -12.24 -12.47
C LEU A 9 -8.94 -12.59 -13.95
N LYS A 10 -8.10 -13.54 -14.37
CA LYS A 10 -8.08 -14.07 -15.74
C LYS A 10 -9.35 -14.86 -16.08
N SER A 11 -9.96 -15.56 -15.12
CA SER A 11 -11.24 -16.23 -15.32
C SER A 11 -12.40 -15.23 -15.35
N GLN A 12 -12.40 -14.22 -14.47
CA GLN A 12 -13.41 -13.15 -14.41
C GLN A 12 -13.32 -12.16 -15.59
N SER A 13 -12.14 -11.93 -16.16
CA SER A 13 -11.95 -11.18 -17.42
C SER A 13 -12.83 -11.72 -18.56
N ARG A 14 -13.24 -12.99 -18.50
CA ARG A 14 -14.10 -13.61 -19.52
C ARG A 14 -15.60 -13.35 -19.30
N LEU A 15 -16.01 -12.83 -18.14
CA LEU A 15 -17.41 -12.62 -17.76
C LEU A 15 -17.89 -11.18 -18.02
N PHE A 16 -17.57 -10.64 -19.20
CA PHE A 16 -18.02 -9.29 -19.58
C PHE A 16 -19.55 -9.13 -19.48
N ASP A 17 -20.30 -10.15 -19.87
CA ASP A 17 -21.76 -10.08 -19.93
C ASP A 17 -22.37 -9.98 -18.52
N ASP A 18 -21.80 -10.69 -17.54
CA ASP A 18 -22.22 -10.60 -16.14
C ASP A 18 -21.90 -9.22 -15.54
N VAL A 19 -20.70 -8.70 -15.79
CA VAL A 19 -20.30 -7.36 -15.34
C VAL A 19 -21.19 -6.30 -15.98
N HIS A 20 -21.50 -6.44 -17.27
CA HIS A 20 -22.37 -5.55 -18.00
C HIS A 20 -23.82 -5.58 -17.47
N ASN A 21 -24.36 -6.76 -17.20
CA ASN A 21 -25.70 -6.93 -16.62
C ASN A 21 -25.81 -6.33 -15.21
N ASN A 22 -24.79 -6.54 -14.38
CA ASN A 22 -24.72 -5.94 -13.04
C ASN A 22 -24.60 -4.41 -13.11
N ALA A 23 -23.82 -3.88 -14.05
CA ALA A 23 -23.73 -2.44 -14.29
C ALA A 23 -25.07 -1.84 -14.77
N LEU A 24 -25.77 -2.53 -15.67
CA LEU A 24 -27.12 -2.17 -16.12
C LEU A 24 -28.12 -2.13 -14.96
N GLN A 25 -28.09 -3.14 -14.09
CA GLN A 25 -28.93 -3.19 -12.89
C GLN A 25 -28.62 -2.02 -11.95
N PHE A 26 -27.34 -1.72 -11.73
CA PHE A 26 -26.92 -0.59 -10.92
C PHE A 26 -27.41 0.75 -11.49
N VAL A 27 -27.28 0.99 -12.80
CA VAL A 27 -27.77 2.21 -13.45
C VAL A 27 -29.29 2.34 -13.30
N ARG A 28 -30.05 1.23 -13.46
CA ARG A 28 -31.50 1.23 -13.25
C ARG A 28 -31.87 1.58 -11.80
N MET A 29 -31.16 1.01 -10.83
CA MET A 29 -31.36 1.32 -9.41
C MET A 29 -30.99 2.76 -9.07
N ALA A 30 -29.91 3.29 -9.65
CA ALA A 30 -29.48 4.66 -9.48
C ALA A 30 -30.51 5.64 -10.05
N ASN A 31 -30.98 5.41 -11.27
CA ASN A 31 -32.03 6.23 -11.88
C ASN A 31 -33.34 6.19 -11.06
N ALA A 32 -33.76 5.02 -10.57
CA ALA A 32 -34.92 4.92 -9.68
C ALA A 32 -34.75 5.73 -8.38
N SER A 33 -33.54 5.72 -7.80
CA SER A 33 -33.23 6.48 -6.58
C SER A 33 -33.15 7.99 -6.82
N ILE A 34 -32.65 8.41 -7.99
CA ILE A 34 -32.57 9.83 -8.40
C ILE A 34 -33.97 10.39 -8.63
N ILE A 35 -34.83 9.66 -9.34
CA ILE A 35 -36.23 10.04 -9.60
C ILE A 35 -37.02 10.21 -8.30
N GLN A 36 -36.76 9.38 -7.28
CA GLN A 36 -37.42 9.47 -5.98
C GLN A 36 -36.96 10.67 -5.12
N ARG A 37 -35.72 11.14 -5.29
CA ARG A 37 -35.10 12.14 -4.40
C ARG A 37 -35.09 13.55 -4.95
N THR A 38 -35.19 13.72 -6.27
CA THR A 38 -35.06 15.02 -6.91
C THR A 38 -36.13 15.18 -7.99
N GLU A 39 -36.91 16.27 -7.97
CA GLU A 39 -37.84 16.67 -9.05
C GLU A 39 -37.10 17.10 -10.35
N THR A 40 -35.85 16.66 -10.53
CA THR A 40 -35.00 17.01 -11.68
C THR A 40 -34.94 15.88 -12.70
N ILE A 41 -34.91 16.26 -13.98
CA ILE A 41 -34.82 15.38 -15.17
C ILE A 41 -33.38 14.87 -15.37
N LEU A 42 -32.73 14.40 -14.31
CA LEU A 42 -31.39 13.82 -14.38
C LEU A 42 -31.51 12.31 -14.59
N GLU A 43 -31.31 11.86 -15.83
CA GLU A 43 -31.31 10.46 -16.21
C GLU A 43 -29.90 10.01 -16.63
N VAL A 44 -29.36 9.00 -15.96
CA VAL A 44 -28.14 8.34 -16.40
C VAL A 44 -28.49 7.46 -17.58
N LYS A 45 -27.87 7.76 -18.74
CA LYS A 45 -28.08 6.99 -19.97
C LYS A 45 -27.67 5.54 -19.76
N ILE A 46 -28.52 4.64 -20.23
CA ILE A 46 -28.38 3.19 -20.09
C ILE A 46 -27.48 2.62 -21.21
N GLU A 47 -27.45 3.28 -22.37
CA GLU A 47 -26.74 2.84 -23.56
C GLU A 47 -25.41 3.56 -23.77
N LEU A 48 -24.44 2.83 -24.31
CA LEU A 48 -23.14 3.39 -24.71
C LEU A 48 -23.30 4.34 -25.89
N PRO A 49 -22.60 5.49 -25.92
CA PRO A 49 -22.71 6.44 -27.02
C PRO A 49 -22.16 5.84 -28.31
N ALA A 50 -23.00 5.76 -29.34
CA ALA A 50 -22.58 5.35 -30.67
C ALA A 50 -21.59 6.38 -31.26
N LYS A 51 -20.40 5.93 -31.67
CA LYS A 51 -19.47 6.78 -32.42
C LYS A 51 -20.07 7.10 -33.78
N ARG A 52 -20.19 8.39 -34.09
CA ARG A 52 -20.61 8.87 -35.41
C ARG A 52 -19.62 8.39 -36.49
N LYS A 53 -20.08 7.56 -37.43
CA LYS A 53 -19.26 7.17 -38.60
C LYS A 53 -19.11 8.35 -39.56
N ARG A 54 -17.89 8.55 -40.06
CA ARG A 54 -17.63 9.45 -41.20
C ARG A 54 -18.13 8.72 -42.45
N LYS A 55 -19.07 9.29 -43.20
CA LYS A 55 -19.48 8.72 -44.49
C LYS A 55 -18.33 8.86 -45.47
N THR A 56 -17.83 7.74 -45.96
CA THR A 56 -16.95 7.69 -47.13
C THR A 56 -17.84 7.70 -48.38
N PRO A 57 -17.53 8.51 -49.40
CA PRO A 57 -18.24 8.43 -50.68
C PRO A 57 -17.97 7.07 -51.31
N THR A 58 -19.05 6.37 -51.67
CA THR A 58 -19.00 5.08 -52.39
C THR A 58 -18.60 5.31 -53.84
N MET A 59 -17.68 4.52 -54.35
CA MET A 59 -17.28 4.57 -55.76
C MET A 59 -18.32 3.88 -56.66
N LEU A 60 -18.30 4.22 -57.94
CA LEU A 60 -19.11 3.52 -58.95
C LEU A 60 -18.70 2.03 -58.94
N ASP A 61 -19.67 1.12 -58.90
CA ASP A 61 -19.55 -0.36 -58.76
C ASP A 61 -19.22 -0.93 -57.36
N GLU A 62 -19.22 -0.12 -56.28
CA GLU A 62 -19.21 -0.67 -54.91
C GLU A 62 -20.62 -1.05 -54.44
N HIS A 63 -20.88 -2.37 -54.32
CA HIS A 63 -22.17 -2.91 -53.84
C HIS A 63 -22.20 -3.25 -52.35
N THR A 64 -21.08 -3.11 -51.63
CA THR A 64 -20.97 -3.50 -50.22
C THR A 64 -21.13 -2.29 -49.29
N VAL A 65 -22.13 -2.36 -48.40
CA VAL A 65 -22.34 -1.39 -47.33
C VAL A 65 -21.78 -1.99 -46.03
N ASP A 66 -20.90 -1.27 -45.33
CA ASP A 66 -20.41 -1.71 -44.01
C ASP A 66 -21.57 -1.82 -43.01
N GLU A 67 -21.87 -3.04 -42.55
CA GLU A 67 -22.93 -3.30 -41.56
C GLU A 67 -22.78 -2.42 -40.31
N SER A 68 -23.90 -1.84 -39.88
CA SER A 68 -24.00 -0.95 -38.72
C SER A 68 -24.89 -1.58 -37.66
N ASP A 69 -24.33 -2.50 -36.88
CA ASP A 69 -25.01 -3.03 -35.70
C ASP A 69 -24.55 -2.29 -34.44
N GLU A 70 -25.50 -1.88 -33.59
CA GLU A 70 -25.27 -1.40 -32.23
C GLU A 70 -24.51 -2.44 -31.37
N SER A 71 -24.62 -3.72 -31.73
CA SER A 71 -23.79 -4.83 -31.25
C SER A 71 -22.29 -4.49 -31.33
N LYS A 72 -21.85 -3.74 -32.34
CA LYS A 72 -20.45 -3.32 -32.49
C LYS A 72 -20.01 -2.29 -31.45
N ALA A 73 -20.89 -1.47 -30.88
CA ALA A 73 -20.48 -0.49 -29.87
C ALA A 73 -20.15 -1.17 -28.54
N LEU A 74 -20.97 -2.13 -28.14
CA LEU A 74 -20.73 -2.95 -26.95
C LEU A 74 -19.52 -3.87 -27.14
N GLU A 75 -19.40 -4.52 -28.30
CA GLU A 75 -18.22 -5.33 -28.63
C GLU A 75 -16.95 -4.47 -28.72
N HIS A 76 -17.02 -3.28 -29.30
CA HIS A 76 -15.89 -2.35 -29.33
C HIS A 76 -15.48 -1.93 -27.92
N TYR A 77 -16.44 -1.66 -27.03
CA TYR A 77 -16.13 -1.35 -25.62
C TYR A 77 -15.51 -2.57 -24.91
N LYS A 78 -16.07 -3.76 -25.11
CA LYS A 78 -15.55 -5.03 -24.59
C LYS A 78 -14.09 -5.23 -24.99
N ILE A 79 -13.78 -5.10 -26.28
CA ILE A 79 -12.45 -5.36 -26.83
C ILE A 79 -11.46 -4.24 -26.48
N HIS A 80 -11.81 -2.97 -26.72
CA HIS A 80 -10.84 -1.88 -26.65
C HIS A 80 -10.74 -1.21 -25.28
N THR A 81 -11.71 -1.43 -24.39
CA THR A 81 -11.71 -0.80 -23.06
C THR A 81 -11.68 -1.85 -21.98
N TYR A 82 -12.69 -2.72 -21.90
CA TYR A 82 -12.79 -3.68 -20.81
C TYR A 82 -11.63 -4.67 -20.80
N ASN A 83 -11.37 -5.36 -21.93
CA ASN A 83 -10.25 -6.31 -22.02
C ASN A 83 -8.92 -5.60 -21.79
N VAL A 84 -8.70 -4.43 -22.38
CA VAL A 84 -7.47 -3.66 -22.20
C VAL A 84 -7.24 -3.30 -20.72
N VAL A 85 -8.27 -2.89 -19.99
CA VAL A 85 -8.17 -2.59 -18.55
C VAL A 85 -7.88 -3.86 -17.76
N MET A 86 -8.56 -4.97 -18.05
CA MET A 86 -8.33 -6.24 -17.36
C MET A 86 -6.91 -6.76 -17.63
N ASP A 87 -6.45 -6.72 -18.87
CA ASP A 87 -5.10 -7.10 -19.27
C ASP A 87 -4.06 -6.19 -18.59
N GLN A 88 -4.30 -4.88 -18.53
CA GLN A 88 -3.41 -3.94 -17.83
C GLN A 88 -3.34 -4.23 -16.33
N VAL A 89 -4.46 -4.57 -15.69
CA VAL A 89 -4.50 -4.94 -14.27
C VAL A 89 -3.74 -6.24 -14.03
N VAL A 90 -3.99 -7.27 -14.85
CA VAL A 90 -3.29 -8.55 -14.78
C VAL A 90 -1.80 -8.36 -15.01
N GLN A 91 -1.40 -7.65 -16.06
CA GLN A 91 0.00 -7.35 -16.37
C GLN A 91 0.66 -6.52 -15.26
N SER A 92 -0.06 -5.56 -14.67
CA SER A 92 0.45 -4.79 -13.53
C SER A 92 0.66 -5.68 -12.31
N LEU A 93 -0.24 -6.63 -12.04
CA LEU A 93 -0.07 -7.57 -10.92
C LEU A 93 1.10 -8.53 -11.21
N GLU A 94 1.18 -9.09 -12.41
CA GLU A 94 2.28 -9.99 -12.78
C GLU A 94 3.62 -9.26 -12.72
N SER A 95 3.77 -8.10 -13.36
CA SER A 95 5.03 -7.34 -13.35
C SER A 95 5.46 -6.89 -11.96
N ARG A 96 4.53 -6.46 -11.09
CA ARG A 96 4.86 -5.99 -9.74
C ARG A 96 5.22 -7.14 -8.80
N PHE A 97 4.51 -8.26 -8.85
CA PHE A 97 4.61 -9.31 -7.82
C PHE A 97 5.46 -10.52 -8.24
N THR A 98 5.80 -10.69 -9.52
CA THR A 98 6.59 -11.85 -9.99
C THR A 98 8.02 -11.81 -9.47
N SER A 99 8.66 -10.63 -9.49
CA SER A 99 10.06 -10.46 -9.10
C SER A 99 10.35 -10.84 -7.64
N HIS A 100 9.39 -10.60 -6.74
CA HIS A 100 9.53 -10.84 -5.30
C HIS A 100 8.54 -11.87 -4.77
N ARG A 101 8.08 -12.79 -5.63
CA ARG A 101 7.12 -13.85 -5.30
C ARG A 101 7.43 -14.58 -3.99
N GLN A 102 8.69 -14.93 -3.76
CA GLN A 102 9.11 -15.62 -2.54
C GLN A 102 8.90 -14.77 -1.28
N LEU A 103 9.24 -13.48 -1.33
CA LEU A 103 9.04 -12.55 -0.20
C LEU A 103 7.57 -12.43 0.17
N TYR A 104 6.67 -12.36 -0.83
CA TYR A 104 5.23 -12.29 -0.57
C TYR A 104 4.67 -13.59 0.01
N MET A 105 5.21 -14.75 -0.38
CA MET A 105 4.85 -16.03 0.25
C MET A 105 5.30 -16.07 1.71
N ASP A 106 6.52 -15.62 1.99
CA ASP A 106 7.04 -15.54 3.35
C ASP A 106 6.21 -14.58 4.21
N MET A 107 5.85 -13.40 3.67
CA MET A 107 5.00 -12.41 4.36
C MET A 107 3.61 -12.95 4.70
N ALA A 108 3.04 -13.81 3.85
CA ALA A 108 1.72 -14.41 4.09
C ALA A 108 1.71 -15.33 5.33
N CYS A 109 2.87 -15.86 5.75
CA CYS A 109 3.00 -16.61 7.00
C CYS A 109 2.87 -15.73 8.25
N PHE A 110 3.07 -14.42 8.12
CA PHE A 110 2.95 -13.44 9.21
C PHE A 110 1.60 -12.71 9.19
N ASP A 111 0.69 -13.10 8.30
CA ASP A 111 -0.67 -12.57 8.28
C ASP A 111 -1.55 -13.31 9.28
N THR A 112 -2.13 -12.55 10.19
CA THR A 112 -2.99 -13.03 11.28
C THR A 112 -4.21 -13.78 10.79
N SER A 113 -4.72 -13.50 9.58
CA SER A 113 -5.85 -14.24 9.01
C SER A 113 -5.54 -15.71 8.76
N ASN A 114 -4.26 -16.03 8.55
CA ASN A 114 -3.81 -17.37 8.18
C ASN A 114 -3.38 -18.18 9.40
N PHE A 115 -3.33 -17.58 10.61
CA PHE A 115 -2.80 -18.27 11.80
C PHE A 115 -3.64 -19.50 12.18
N GLY A 116 -4.96 -19.44 11.98
CA GLY A 116 -5.84 -20.60 12.24
C GLY A 116 -5.48 -21.79 11.35
N ASP A 117 -5.35 -21.56 10.05
CA ASP A 117 -5.01 -22.60 9.07
C ASP A 117 -3.57 -23.10 9.28
N LEU A 118 -2.62 -22.18 9.48
CA LEU A 118 -1.20 -22.49 9.66
C LEU A 118 -0.90 -23.22 10.99
N ALA A 119 -1.69 -22.98 12.04
CA ALA A 119 -1.59 -23.73 13.29
C ALA A 119 -1.96 -25.22 13.09
N ILE A 120 -2.84 -25.52 12.14
CA ILE A 120 -3.30 -26.88 11.84
C ILE A 120 -2.41 -27.56 10.80
N SER A 121 -2.08 -26.85 9.71
CA SER A 121 -1.31 -27.40 8.59
C SER A 121 0.20 -27.36 8.78
N GLY A 122 0.69 -26.57 9.75
CA GLY A 122 2.10 -26.24 9.89
C GLY A 122 2.58 -25.21 8.85
N ILE A 123 3.82 -24.74 9.04
CA ILE A 123 4.48 -23.78 8.16
C ILE A 123 4.98 -24.49 6.89
N PRO A 124 4.71 -23.98 5.68
CA PRO A 124 5.16 -24.61 4.43
C PRO A 124 6.69 -24.74 4.35
N GLU A 125 7.21 -25.85 3.80
CA GLU A 125 8.65 -26.09 3.71
C GLU A 125 9.41 -25.04 2.88
N ASN A 126 8.79 -24.53 1.82
CA ASN A 126 9.35 -23.50 0.94
C ASN A 126 9.12 -22.06 1.45
N SER A 127 8.91 -21.86 2.76
CA SER A 127 8.67 -20.53 3.34
C SER A 127 9.88 -20.00 4.12
N LEU A 128 9.90 -18.70 4.35
CA LEU A 128 10.90 -17.91 5.10
C LEU A 128 12.25 -17.69 4.38
N HIS A 129 12.44 -18.17 3.15
CA HIS A 129 13.74 -18.07 2.45
C HIS A 129 14.20 -16.64 2.13
N SER A 130 13.30 -15.72 1.81
CA SER A 130 13.64 -14.33 1.48
C SER A 130 13.68 -13.46 2.72
N ILE A 131 12.77 -13.67 3.68
CA ILE A 131 12.74 -12.89 4.92
C ILE A 131 14.01 -13.11 5.76
N ILE A 132 14.52 -14.35 5.82
CA ILE A 132 15.74 -14.67 6.57
C ILE A 132 16.97 -13.96 6.02
N LYS A 133 17.00 -13.57 4.74
CA LYS A 133 18.12 -12.77 4.20
C LYS A 133 18.25 -11.41 4.88
N PHE A 134 17.17 -10.88 5.46
CA PHE A 134 17.20 -9.65 6.24
C PHE A 134 17.63 -9.87 7.70
N LEU A 135 17.80 -11.13 8.12
CA LEU A 135 18.20 -11.55 9.47
C LEU A 135 19.34 -12.58 9.39
N PRO A 136 20.57 -12.15 9.04
CA PRO A 136 21.69 -13.06 8.77
C PRO A 136 22.12 -13.88 10.00
N ASP A 137 21.84 -13.41 11.22
CA ASP A 137 22.24 -14.07 12.47
C ASP A 137 21.13 -14.96 13.08
N ALA A 138 19.96 -15.06 12.44
CA ALA A 138 18.80 -15.75 13.01
C ALA A 138 18.71 -17.22 12.56
N ASP A 139 18.41 -18.10 13.52
CA ASP A 139 18.18 -19.52 13.27
C ASP A 139 16.76 -19.76 12.73
N VAL A 140 16.67 -20.39 11.56
CA VAL A 140 15.42 -20.69 10.84
C VAL A 140 14.50 -21.56 11.69
N ASP A 141 15.05 -22.57 12.37
CA ASP A 141 14.26 -23.51 13.17
C ASP A 141 13.71 -22.84 14.42
N LYS A 142 14.48 -21.91 15.00
CA LYS A 142 14.02 -21.05 16.09
C LYS A 142 12.88 -20.13 15.64
N ILE A 143 12.98 -19.50 14.47
CA ILE A 143 11.89 -18.65 13.91
C ILE A 143 10.61 -19.48 13.73
N LYS A 144 10.71 -20.68 13.15
CA LYS A 144 9.55 -21.57 12.95
C LYS A 144 8.91 -21.96 14.28
N ALA A 145 9.71 -22.30 15.29
CA ALA A 145 9.22 -22.64 16.62
C ALA A 145 8.53 -21.46 17.31
N GLU A 146 9.16 -20.27 17.26
CA GLU A 146 8.57 -19.02 17.76
C GLU A 146 7.22 -18.74 17.06
N LEU A 147 7.17 -18.87 15.74
CA LEU A 147 5.99 -18.58 14.94
C LEU A 147 4.83 -19.55 15.24
N LEU A 148 5.09 -20.85 15.36
CA LEU A 148 4.07 -21.84 15.74
C LEU A 148 3.55 -21.62 17.17
N SER A 149 4.44 -21.29 18.11
CA SER A 149 4.06 -20.94 19.47
C SER A 149 3.22 -19.65 19.49
N PHE A 150 3.54 -18.69 18.63
CA PHE A 150 2.78 -17.46 18.51
C PHE A 150 1.39 -17.69 17.93
N PHE A 151 1.23 -18.50 16.88
CA PHE A 151 -0.07 -18.81 16.28
C PHE A 151 -1.06 -19.40 17.28
N THR A 152 -0.61 -20.35 18.09
CA THR A 152 -1.47 -21.03 19.08
C THR A 152 -1.93 -20.11 20.19
N ASN A 153 -1.11 -19.13 20.56
CA ASN A 153 -1.40 -18.19 21.64
C ASN A 153 -1.99 -16.85 21.15
N TYR A 154 -2.06 -16.63 19.83
CA TYR A 154 -2.41 -15.32 19.26
C TYR A 154 -3.79 -14.82 19.68
N GLU A 155 -4.80 -15.69 19.68
CA GLU A 155 -6.16 -15.30 20.09
C GLU A 155 -6.21 -14.82 21.54
N ILE A 156 -5.41 -15.42 22.43
CA ILE A 156 -5.29 -14.99 23.84
C ILE A 156 -4.59 -13.63 23.90
N LEU A 157 -3.47 -13.48 23.18
CA LEU A 157 -2.70 -12.23 23.13
C LEU A 157 -3.51 -11.07 22.53
N LYS A 158 -4.44 -11.36 21.61
CA LYS A 158 -5.34 -10.40 20.98
C LYS A 158 -6.43 -9.90 21.93
N LEU A 159 -6.99 -10.78 22.76
CA LEU A 159 -8.05 -10.44 23.72
C LEU A 159 -7.56 -9.48 24.81
N SER A 160 -6.26 -9.52 25.11
CA SER A 160 -5.66 -8.70 26.15
C SER A 160 -5.18 -7.33 25.67
N LEU A 161 -5.41 -6.96 24.39
CA LEU A 161 -5.05 -5.62 23.91
C LEU A 161 -5.84 -4.55 24.65
N PRO A 162 -5.16 -3.59 25.29
CA PRO A 162 -5.85 -2.48 25.92
C PRO A 162 -6.60 -1.67 24.86
N SER A 163 -7.88 -1.42 25.13
CA SER A 163 -8.62 -0.35 24.45
C SER A 163 -7.90 0.98 24.70
N ARG A 164 -7.97 1.90 23.72
CA ARG A 164 -7.22 3.17 23.60
C ARG A 164 -7.16 4.04 24.90
N THR A 165 -8.00 3.77 25.88
CA THR A 165 -8.13 4.52 27.14
C THR A 165 -7.03 4.29 28.17
N THR A 166 -6.36 3.14 28.23
CA THR A 166 -5.38 2.86 29.31
C THR A 166 -3.93 3.25 29.00
N LEU A 167 -3.60 3.56 27.73
CA LEU A 167 -2.24 3.93 27.33
C LEU A 167 -1.93 5.41 27.53
N ARG A 168 -2.95 6.29 27.51
CA ARG A 168 -2.75 7.72 27.71
C ARG A 168 -2.35 8.06 29.16
N GLU A 169 -2.67 7.20 30.12
CA GLU A 169 -2.29 7.37 31.52
C GLU A 169 -0.84 6.94 31.80
N ASN A 170 -0.26 6.05 30.96
CA ASN A 170 1.10 5.54 31.14
C ASN A 170 2.15 6.20 30.21
N ALA A 171 1.74 7.08 29.29
CA ALA A 171 2.64 7.73 28.31
C ALA A 171 3.30 9.03 28.81
N TYR A 172 3.11 9.41 30.07
CA TYR A 172 3.90 10.49 30.70
C TYR A 172 5.13 9.94 31.42
N GLN A 173 5.98 9.19 30.70
CA GLN A 173 7.41 9.08 31.05
C GLN A 173 8.21 8.32 30.00
N LYS A 174 9.22 9.03 29.47
CA LYS A 174 10.40 8.60 28.70
C LYS A 174 10.24 8.44 27.19
N ASP A 175 10.64 9.52 26.50
CA ASP A 175 11.75 9.59 25.53
C ASP A 175 12.11 8.29 24.79
N ASP A 176 12.16 8.40 23.46
CA ASP A 176 12.90 7.58 22.47
C ASP A 176 12.25 6.34 21.83
N ILE A 177 10.93 6.12 21.94
CA ILE A 177 10.28 5.09 21.12
C ILE A 177 9.06 5.68 20.41
N GLU A 178 9.19 5.96 19.11
CA GLU A 178 8.04 6.11 18.23
C GLU A 178 7.25 4.79 18.28
N GLU A 179 6.20 4.75 19.10
CA GLU A 179 5.28 3.62 19.13
C GLU A 179 4.69 3.45 17.73
N PRO A 180 4.72 2.25 17.13
CA PRO A 180 4.11 2.02 15.83
C PRO A 180 2.59 2.27 15.93
N LEU A 181 2.20 3.46 15.48
CA LEU A 181 0.81 3.87 15.40
C LEU A 181 0.20 3.24 14.14
N CYS A 182 -0.82 2.41 14.33
CA CYS A 182 -1.69 2.01 13.24
C CYS A 182 -2.49 3.24 12.77
N TYR A 183 -2.01 3.92 11.72
CA TYR A 183 -2.67 5.11 11.14
C TYR A 183 -4.05 4.81 10.52
N GLN A 184 -4.38 3.54 10.30
CA GLN A 184 -5.60 3.12 9.59
C GLN A 184 -6.83 2.98 10.51
N HIS A 185 -6.67 2.98 11.84
CA HIS A 185 -7.79 2.80 12.77
C HIS A 185 -7.87 3.95 13.78
N THR A 186 -8.85 4.83 13.58
CA THR A 186 -9.14 5.94 14.49
C THR A 186 -9.69 5.47 15.84
N ASN A 187 -10.28 4.27 15.91
CA ASN A 187 -10.89 3.69 17.12
C ASN A 187 -10.49 2.22 17.29
N GLY A 188 -9.42 1.96 18.06
CA GLY A 188 -9.08 0.62 18.57
C GLY A 188 -8.00 -0.13 17.79
N ALA A 189 -7.49 -1.20 18.40
CA ALA A 189 -6.52 -2.09 17.78
C ALA A 189 -7.25 -3.25 17.08
N CYS A 190 -7.10 -3.36 15.76
CA CYS A 190 -7.84 -4.37 14.98
C CYS A 190 -7.33 -5.81 15.19
N GLY A 191 -6.20 -6.00 15.88
CA GLY A 191 -5.61 -7.31 16.17
C GLY A 191 -5.41 -8.16 14.91
N SER A 192 -5.24 -7.52 13.75
CA SER A 192 -5.09 -8.19 12.45
C SER A 192 -4.04 -7.54 11.55
N CYS A 193 -3.64 -6.31 11.86
CA CYS A 193 -2.66 -5.56 11.08
C CYS A 193 -1.23 -5.80 11.60
N PRO A 194 -0.19 -5.85 10.73
CA PRO A 194 1.20 -6.03 11.17
C PRO A 194 1.67 -5.01 12.23
N SER A 195 1.24 -3.76 12.12
CA SER A 195 1.56 -2.73 13.14
C SER A 195 0.85 -2.97 14.47
N CYS A 196 -0.34 -3.55 14.45
CA CYS A 196 -1.08 -3.98 15.63
C CYS A 196 -0.33 -5.12 16.30
N VAL A 197 0.13 -6.11 15.54
CA VAL A 197 0.94 -7.24 16.04
C VAL A 197 2.24 -6.73 16.65
N LEU A 198 2.94 -5.82 15.98
CA LEU A 198 4.16 -5.20 16.51
C LEU A 198 3.91 -4.47 17.85
N ARG A 199 2.74 -3.84 18.00
CA ARG A 199 2.31 -3.25 19.28
C ARG A 199 2.09 -4.30 20.36
N ILE A 200 1.51 -5.47 20.05
CA ILE A 200 1.39 -6.58 21.01
C ILE A 200 2.77 -6.97 21.53
N HIS A 201 3.73 -7.14 20.62
CA HIS A 201 5.10 -7.47 21.00
C HIS A 201 5.72 -6.41 21.94
N ALA A 202 5.49 -5.13 21.66
CA ALA A 202 6.00 -4.03 22.49
C ALA A 202 5.33 -3.96 23.87
N VAL A 203 3.99 -4.05 23.94
CA VAL A 203 3.22 -3.95 25.19
C VAL A 203 3.55 -5.09 26.15
N TYR A 204 3.71 -6.31 25.64
CA TYR A 204 4.01 -7.49 26.45
C TYR A 204 5.52 -7.75 26.61
N ARG A 205 6.38 -6.90 26.06
CA ARG A 205 7.83 -7.09 26.02
C ARG A 205 8.24 -8.50 25.57
N LEU A 206 7.53 -9.00 24.55
CA LEU A 206 7.77 -10.32 23.97
C LEU A 206 9.12 -10.42 23.24
N ASN A 207 9.76 -9.27 23.02
CA ASN A 207 11.09 -9.11 22.43
C ASN A 207 12.23 -9.55 23.36
N ASP A 208 12.04 -9.61 24.68
CA ASP A 208 13.19 -9.79 25.58
C ASP A 208 13.78 -11.21 25.56
N LYS A 209 12.98 -12.27 25.32
CA LYS A 209 13.45 -13.68 25.27
C LYS A 209 12.59 -14.68 24.49
N THR A 210 11.28 -14.43 24.34
CA THR A 210 10.34 -15.45 23.84
C THR A 210 10.11 -15.36 22.34
N TYR A 211 10.01 -14.15 21.78
CA TYR A 211 9.68 -13.90 20.38
C TYR A 211 10.53 -12.77 19.79
N ASP A 212 11.83 -12.81 20.04
CA ASP A 212 12.78 -11.78 19.60
C ASP A 212 12.91 -11.73 18.07
N ASN A 213 13.02 -12.90 17.42
CA ASN A 213 13.13 -12.96 15.97
C ASN A 213 11.83 -12.47 15.31
N LEU A 214 10.68 -12.90 15.83
CA LEU A 214 9.39 -12.42 15.33
C LEU A 214 9.24 -10.91 15.44
N TYR A 215 9.66 -10.31 16.55
CA TYR A 215 9.61 -8.87 16.74
C TYR A 215 10.41 -8.12 15.66
N HIS A 216 11.63 -8.59 15.36
CA HIS A 216 12.46 -8.04 14.30
C HIS A 216 11.84 -8.25 12.91
N ILE A 217 11.26 -9.42 12.64
CA ILE A 217 10.56 -9.68 11.37
C ILE A 217 9.37 -8.74 11.20
N TYR A 218 8.54 -8.53 12.23
CA TYR A 218 7.43 -7.60 12.15
C TYR A 218 7.88 -6.14 11.94
N LYS A 219 9.01 -5.73 12.52
CA LYS A 219 9.64 -4.43 12.19
C LYS A 219 10.03 -4.34 10.72
N ILE A 220 10.65 -5.37 10.18
CA ILE A 220 11.03 -5.43 8.76
C ILE A 220 9.78 -5.37 7.87
N ILE A 221 8.74 -6.14 8.18
CA ILE A 221 7.47 -6.12 7.43
C ILE A 221 6.82 -4.73 7.47
N CYS A 222 6.84 -4.06 8.63
CA CYS A 222 6.27 -2.71 8.76
C CYS A 222 7.10 -1.62 8.03
N THR A 223 8.40 -1.85 7.81
CA THR A 223 9.29 -0.90 7.12
C THR A 223 9.35 -1.14 5.61
N ILE A 224 8.98 -2.32 5.12
CA ILE A 224 8.87 -2.58 3.69
C ILE A 224 7.67 -1.79 3.15
N SER A 225 7.95 -0.75 2.37
CA SER A 225 6.93 0.06 1.70
C SER A 225 6.24 -0.78 0.61
N VAL A 226 5.05 -1.32 0.90
CA VAL A 226 4.24 -2.04 -0.09
C VAL A 226 3.44 -1.07 -0.99
N THR A 227 3.26 0.19 -0.56
CA THR A 227 2.47 1.19 -1.29
C THR A 227 3.32 2.33 -1.82
N GLN A 228 2.94 2.87 -2.99
CA GLN A 228 3.61 4.02 -3.62
C GLN A 228 3.27 5.37 -2.96
N ALA A 229 2.40 5.39 -1.94
CA ALA A 229 1.90 6.62 -1.33
C ALA A 229 2.99 7.45 -0.65
N GLU A 230 4.02 6.81 -0.07
CA GLU A 230 5.17 7.54 0.49
C GLU A 230 6.01 8.19 -0.61
N CYS A 231 6.22 7.48 -1.72
CA CYS A 231 6.87 8.06 -2.90
C CYS A 231 6.09 9.28 -3.41
N GLU A 232 4.76 9.22 -3.45
CA GLU A 232 3.91 10.36 -3.87
C GLU A 232 4.06 11.58 -2.93
N ARG A 233 4.15 11.35 -1.61
CA ARG A 233 4.44 12.44 -0.65
C ARG A 233 5.81 13.06 -0.91
N SER A 234 6.83 12.25 -1.14
CA SER A 234 8.18 12.72 -1.49
C SER A 234 8.17 13.50 -2.80
N PHE A 235 7.47 13.04 -3.84
CA PHE A 235 7.32 13.79 -5.10
C PHE A 235 6.56 15.12 -4.93
N SER A 236 5.56 15.16 -4.04
CA SER A 236 4.86 16.40 -3.68
C SER A 236 5.81 17.40 -3.02
N LYS A 237 6.66 16.95 -2.09
CA LYS A 237 7.71 17.79 -1.49
C LYS A 237 8.76 18.22 -2.50
N LEU A 238 9.17 17.32 -3.38
CA LEU A 238 10.10 17.61 -4.46
C LEU A 238 9.58 18.74 -5.35
N LYS A 239 8.28 18.79 -5.63
CA LYS A 239 7.65 19.86 -6.42
C LYS A 239 7.72 21.23 -5.72
N LEU A 240 7.73 21.27 -4.39
CA LEU A 240 7.93 22.51 -3.62
C LEU A 240 9.40 22.94 -3.61
N ILE A 241 10.32 21.98 -3.58
CA ILE A 241 11.78 22.18 -3.56
C ILE A 241 12.29 22.60 -4.95
N LYS A 242 11.81 21.95 -6.02
CA LYS A 242 12.15 22.29 -7.42
C LYS A 242 11.06 23.16 -8.03
N THR A 243 11.23 24.47 -7.87
CA THR A 243 10.41 25.47 -8.56
C THR A 243 11.05 25.87 -9.89
N ARG A 244 10.29 26.56 -10.76
CA ARG A 244 10.79 27.07 -12.05
C ARG A 244 12.08 27.89 -11.89
N LEU A 245 12.19 28.66 -10.81
CA LEU A 245 13.35 29.50 -10.51
C LEU A 245 14.50 28.74 -9.83
N ARG A 246 14.22 27.60 -9.20
CA ARG A 246 15.18 26.79 -8.44
C ARG A 246 15.48 25.44 -9.11
N ASN A 247 15.42 25.38 -10.44
CA ASN A 247 15.61 24.13 -11.18
C ASN A 247 17.07 23.80 -11.51
N SER A 248 18.00 24.75 -11.34
CA SER A 248 19.44 24.58 -11.54
C SER A 248 20.17 24.38 -10.21
N MET A 249 19.94 23.24 -9.56
CA MET A 249 20.66 22.84 -8.35
C MET A 249 21.40 21.52 -8.56
N SER A 250 22.53 21.32 -7.87
CA SER A 250 23.22 20.02 -7.87
C SER A 250 22.39 18.96 -7.15
N ASN A 251 22.66 17.69 -7.45
CA ASN A 251 21.97 16.57 -6.84
C ASN A 251 22.18 16.54 -5.32
N ASP A 252 23.39 16.84 -4.84
CA ASP A 252 23.72 16.84 -3.40
C ASP A 252 22.87 17.85 -2.61
N HIS A 253 22.67 19.06 -3.16
CA HIS A 253 21.82 20.07 -2.54
C HIS A 253 20.35 19.64 -2.59
N LEU A 254 19.91 19.05 -3.70
CA LEU A 254 18.53 18.56 -3.83
C LEU A 254 18.22 17.49 -2.79
N GLU A 255 19.12 16.53 -2.62
CA GLU A 255 19.00 15.45 -1.63
C GLU A 255 18.97 16.02 -0.20
N SER A 256 19.86 16.96 0.11
CA SER A 256 19.88 17.64 1.41
C SER A 256 18.55 18.36 1.70
N TYR A 257 18.01 19.11 0.73
CA TYR A 257 16.72 19.79 0.90
C TYR A 257 15.54 18.81 1.03
N MET A 258 15.60 17.68 0.30
CA MET A 258 14.59 16.63 0.42
C MET A 258 14.61 16.03 1.82
N LEU A 259 15.79 15.70 2.35
CA LEU A 259 15.95 15.16 3.70
C LEU A 259 15.41 16.13 4.75
N MET A 260 15.81 17.41 4.68
CA MET A 260 15.29 18.46 5.58
C MET A 260 13.77 18.62 5.50
N SER A 261 13.17 18.42 4.32
CA SER A 261 11.72 18.56 4.14
C SER A 261 10.93 17.34 4.61
N VAL A 262 11.52 16.14 4.56
CA VAL A 262 10.92 14.90 5.08
C VAL A 262 11.03 14.88 6.60
N GLU A 263 12.23 15.15 7.12
CA GLU A 263 12.56 15.16 8.55
C GLU A 263 12.31 16.52 9.21
N LYS A 264 11.30 17.25 8.74
CA LYS A 264 11.02 18.61 9.23
C LYS A 264 10.83 18.65 10.74
N ASN A 265 10.12 17.68 11.32
CA ASN A 265 9.85 17.65 12.76
C ASN A 265 11.14 17.50 13.58
N LEU A 266 12.07 16.66 13.11
CA LEU A 266 13.39 16.51 13.72
C LEU A 266 14.20 17.82 13.57
N LEU A 267 14.11 18.47 12.42
CA LEU A 267 14.78 19.74 12.19
C LEU A 267 14.25 20.85 13.12
N ASP A 268 12.93 20.88 13.33
CA ASP A 268 12.26 21.83 14.23
C ASP A 268 12.61 21.57 15.71
N SER A 269 13.05 20.35 16.06
CA SER A 269 13.53 20.02 17.42
C SER A 269 15.01 20.32 17.66
N LEU A 270 15.78 20.67 16.62
CA LEU A 270 17.19 21.05 16.77
C LEU A 270 17.32 22.51 17.18
N GLU A 271 18.20 22.78 18.14
CA GLU A 271 18.47 24.13 18.62
C GLU A 271 19.46 24.84 17.69
N TYR A 272 19.07 25.99 17.13
CA TYR A 272 19.87 26.72 16.14
C TYR A 272 21.28 27.06 16.63
N ASP A 273 21.43 27.44 17.90
CA ASP A 273 22.73 27.79 18.47
C ASP A 273 23.68 26.60 18.48
N THR A 274 23.17 25.39 18.71
CA THR A 274 23.98 24.16 18.66
C THR A 274 24.47 23.87 17.24
N ILE A 275 23.64 24.12 16.22
CA ILE A 275 24.00 23.96 14.80
C ILE A 275 25.08 24.98 14.42
N ILE A 276 24.93 26.24 14.83
CA ILE A 276 25.90 27.31 14.55
C ILE A 276 27.24 27.01 15.21
N GLN A 277 27.23 26.59 16.48
CA GLN A 277 28.45 26.26 17.22
C GLN A 277 29.16 25.02 16.63
N THR A 278 28.42 23.97 16.27
CA THR A 278 29.00 22.79 15.62
C THR A 278 29.59 23.14 14.26
N TYR A 279 28.89 23.95 13.46
CA TYR A 279 29.42 24.43 12.18
C TYR A 279 30.68 25.29 12.37
N ALA A 280 30.66 26.22 13.34
CA ALA A 280 31.80 27.06 13.66
C ALA A 280 33.02 26.25 14.13
N SER A 281 32.80 25.13 14.83
CA SER A 281 33.88 24.24 15.31
C SER A 281 34.64 23.51 14.20
N LEU A 282 34.07 23.41 12.99
CA LEU A 282 34.73 22.78 11.83
C LEU A 282 35.87 23.62 11.24
N SER A 283 35.95 24.92 11.57
CA SER A 283 36.99 25.83 11.09
C SER A 283 37.58 26.65 12.23
N SER A 284 38.90 26.78 12.23
CA SER A 284 39.63 27.56 13.24
C SER A 284 39.30 29.06 13.18
N GLU A 285 38.92 29.54 12.00
CA GLU A 285 38.55 30.91 11.67
C GLU A 285 37.13 31.21 12.12
N LEU A 286 36.18 30.33 11.82
CA LEU A 286 34.79 30.47 12.25
C LEU A 286 34.65 30.35 13.78
N SER A 287 35.39 29.43 14.41
CA SER A 287 35.38 29.29 15.86
C SER A 287 35.83 30.56 16.59
N LYS A 288 36.66 31.41 15.98
CA LYS A 288 37.06 32.70 16.55
C LYS A 288 35.98 33.78 16.40
N LEU A 289 35.23 33.73 15.31
CA LEU A 289 34.14 34.68 15.01
C LEU A 289 32.90 34.48 15.89
N PHE A 290 32.61 33.24 16.29
CA PHE A 290 31.43 32.88 17.09
C PHE A 290 31.75 32.69 18.59
N LYS A 291 32.88 33.23 19.09
CA LYS A 291 33.36 33.09 20.48
C LYS A 291 33.11 34.31 21.38
N GLU A 292 32.40 35.33 20.92
CA GLU A 292 31.96 36.49 21.71
C GLU A 292 30.52 36.29 22.20
#